data_AF-A0A8T5UG85-F1
#
_entry.id   AF-A0A8T5UG85-F1
#
_cell.length_a   1.000
_cell.length_b   1.000
_cell.length_c   1.000
_cell.angle_alpha   90.00
_cell.angle_beta   90.00
_cell.angle_gamma   90.00
#
_symmetry.space_group_name_H-M   'P 1'
#
loop_
_entity.id
_entity.type
_entity.pdbx_description
1 polymer ?
#
loop_
_entity_poly.entity_id
_entity_poly.type
_entity_poly.pdbx_seq_one_letter_code
_entity_poly.pdbx_strand_id
1 'polypeptide(L)'
;ASDVYKRQHFKSLIEALGEGINYIHAVETGLSADPTMIRSITELNNLSIISNSDSHSLYFHRLGREATVLGMNRVTYRDIINSIRKNKIIKTYEFNPSEGKYYYDGHRSSRHSSNNSYFCSPKRNIIYCPICGNTLTKGVLSKVYDLKDSEKPIYENFQYIVPLLHLISAVYGGSEYNNKNLSLYREIVEAANGEFNIWENSIDLYPISYELCEVINKIKSGNYWFIPGYDGIYGKLQLGQIFNQI
;
A
#
# COMPACT_ATOMS: atom_id res chain seq x y z
N ALA A 1 29.55 3.33 -19.75
CA ALA A 1 28.09 3.41 -19.99
C ALA A 1 27.37 3.80 -18.70
N SER A 2 27.76 4.94 -18.12
CA SER A 2 27.64 5.23 -16.68
C SER A 2 27.11 6.64 -16.42
N ASP A 3 26.06 7.06 -17.14
CA ASP A 3 25.42 8.37 -16.90
C ASP A 3 23.97 8.51 -17.42
N VAL A 4 23.27 7.42 -17.79
CA VAL A 4 22.03 7.52 -18.59
C VAL A 4 20.73 7.71 -17.77
N TYR A 5 20.72 7.56 -16.45
CA TYR A 5 19.55 7.94 -15.64
C TYR A 5 19.98 8.43 -14.25
N LYS A 6 20.46 9.68 -14.14
CA LYS A 6 20.32 10.37 -12.85
C LYS A 6 18.81 10.43 -12.57
N ARG A 7 18.38 9.85 -11.44
CA ARG A 7 16.98 9.93 -10.99
C ARG A 7 16.59 11.40 -10.92
N GLN A 8 15.81 11.86 -11.89
CA GLN A 8 15.29 13.22 -11.87
C GLN A 8 14.23 13.28 -10.77
N HIS A 9 14.47 14.17 -9.80
CA HIS A 9 13.58 14.38 -8.68
C HIS A 9 12.76 15.63 -8.94
N PHE A 10 11.65 15.46 -9.66
CA PHE A 10 10.68 16.53 -9.85
C PHE A 10 10.03 16.91 -8.53
N LYS A 11 9.73 18.19 -8.37
CA LYS A 11 8.99 18.76 -7.23
C LYS A 11 7.53 19.05 -7.55
N SER A 12 7.13 19.00 -8.82
CA SER A 12 5.76 19.23 -9.29
C SER A 12 5.51 18.50 -10.61
N LEU A 13 4.24 18.30 -10.98
CA LEU A 13 3.85 17.78 -12.29
C LEU A 13 4.22 18.76 -13.39
N ILE A 14 4.11 20.07 -13.18
CA ILE A 14 4.49 21.05 -14.20
C ILE A 14 6.00 21.00 -14.52
N GLU A 15 6.85 20.75 -13.53
CA GLU A 15 8.28 20.52 -13.75
C GLU A 15 8.53 19.23 -14.56
N ALA A 16 7.74 18.19 -14.30
CA ALA A 16 7.88 16.89 -14.96
C ALA A 16 7.32 16.85 -16.39
N LEU A 17 6.20 17.54 -16.63
CA LEU A 17 5.37 17.37 -17.83
C LEU A 17 5.15 18.65 -18.62
N GLY A 18 5.47 19.83 -18.06
CA GLY A 18 5.20 21.13 -18.68
C GLY A 18 3.72 21.27 -19.08
N GLU A 19 3.47 21.68 -20.32
CA GLU A 19 2.12 21.81 -20.88
C GLU A 19 1.36 20.48 -21.00
N GLY A 20 2.08 19.35 -20.94
CA GLY A 20 1.51 17.99 -20.97
C GLY A 20 0.55 17.71 -19.83
N ILE A 21 0.63 18.46 -18.72
CA ILE A 21 -0.24 18.32 -17.56
C ILE A 21 -1.74 18.45 -17.92
N ASN A 22 -2.07 19.24 -18.95
CA ASN A 22 -3.45 19.43 -19.41
C ASN A 22 -4.10 18.17 -20.00
N TYR A 23 -3.29 17.15 -20.32
CA TYR A 23 -3.75 15.87 -20.87
C TYR A 23 -3.74 14.75 -19.82
N ILE A 24 -3.32 15.05 -18.59
CA ILE A 24 -3.31 14.10 -17.48
C ILE A 24 -4.65 14.20 -16.76
N HIS A 25 -5.27 13.03 -16.55
CA HIS A 25 -6.59 12.94 -15.91
C HIS A 25 -6.60 12.08 -14.65
N ALA A 26 -5.50 11.36 -14.41
CA ALA A 26 -5.40 10.44 -13.29
C ALA A 26 -3.97 10.41 -12.74
N VAL A 27 -3.88 10.07 -11.47
CA VAL A 27 -2.65 9.75 -10.77
C VAL A 27 -2.81 8.35 -10.16
N GLU A 28 -1.79 7.52 -10.34
CA GLU A 28 -1.75 6.20 -9.71
C GLU A 28 -1.09 6.31 -8.33
N THR A 29 -1.70 5.73 -7.30
CA THR A 29 -1.12 5.67 -5.95
C THR A 29 0.18 4.87 -5.96
N GLY A 30 0.11 3.67 -6.53
CA GLY A 30 1.14 2.66 -6.50
C GLY A 30 1.41 2.15 -5.07
N LEU A 31 2.12 1.04 -4.98
CA LEU A 31 2.33 0.25 -3.74
C LEU A 31 3.06 0.97 -2.58
N SER A 32 3.46 2.23 -2.77
CA SER A 32 4.27 2.99 -1.82
C SER A 32 3.56 4.22 -1.25
N ALA A 33 2.39 4.56 -1.76
CA ALA A 33 1.59 5.67 -1.28
C ALA A 33 0.12 5.27 -1.20
N ASP A 34 -0.64 5.98 -0.37
CA ASP A 34 -2.07 5.84 -0.31
C ASP A 34 -2.76 7.12 -0.82
N PRO A 35 -4.08 7.10 -1.06
CA PRO A 35 -4.82 8.27 -1.51
C PRO A 35 -4.72 9.48 -0.56
N THR A 36 -4.57 9.28 0.74
CA THR A 36 -4.42 10.39 1.71
C THR A 36 -3.06 11.09 1.56
N MET A 37 -2.01 10.32 1.27
CA MET A 37 -0.69 10.84 0.94
C MET A 37 -0.74 11.66 -0.36
N ILE A 38 -1.38 11.13 -1.40
CA ILE A 38 -1.54 11.83 -2.69
C ILE A 38 -2.34 13.13 -2.52
N ARG A 39 -3.48 13.10 -1.81
CA ARG A 39 -4.32 14.28 -1.62
C ARG A 39 -3.68 15.37 -0.78
N SER A 40 -2.65 15.07 0.00
CA SER A 40 -1.87 16.09 0.72
C SER A 40 -1.05 17.02 -0.20
N ILE A 41 -0.98 16.72 -1.50
CA ILE A 41 -0.33 17.52 -2.54
C ILE A 41 -1.43 18.14 -3.44
N THR A 42 -1.72 19.42 -3.27
CA THR A 42 -2.90 20.05 -3.88
C THR A 42 -2.88 20.06 -5.41
N GLU A 43 -1.70 20.07 -6.04
CA GLU A 43 -1.54 19.95 -7.50
C GLU A 43 -2.24 18.70 -8.06
N LEU A 44 -2.39 17.64 -7.26
CA LEU A 44 -2.97 16.36 -7.67
C LEU A 44 -4.48 16.27 -7.40
N ASN A 45 -5.10 17.26 -6.74
CA ASN A 45 -6.49 17.18 -6.28
C ASN A 45 -7.52 17.06 -7.41
N ASN A 46 -7.22 17.61 -8.58
CA ASN A 46 -8.12 17.56 -9.74
C ASN A 46 -7.99 16.26 -10.56
N LEU A 47 -7.02 15.40 -10.21
CA LEU A 47 -6.82 14.12 -10.88
C LEU A 47 -7.63 13.01 -10.19
N SER A 48 -8.16 12.11 -11.01
CA SER A 48 -8.72 10.85 -10.54
C SER A 48 -7.63 10.02 -9.89
N ILE A 49 -7.89 9.52 -8.68
CA ILE A 49 -6.98 8.56 -8.06
C ILE A 49 -7.34 7.18 -8.57
N ILE A 50 -6.34 6.50 -9.15
CA ILE A 50 -6.43 5.10 -9.53
C ILE A 50 -5.38 4.30 -8.75
N SER A 51 -5.63 3.03 -8.59
CA SER A 51 -4.76 2.08 -7.90
C SER A 51 -4.76 0.77 -8.67
N ASN A 52 -3.57 0.27 -8.98
CA ASN A 52 -3.33 -0.86 -9.86
C ASN A 52 -2.22 -1.74 -9.29
N SER A 53 -2.38 -3.06 -9.43
CA SER A 53 -1.43 -4.01 -8.84
C SER A 53 0.01 -3.95 -9.34
N ASP A 54 0.30 -3.41 -10.52
CA ASP A 54 1.60 -3.57 -11.21
C ASP A 54 2.09 -5.04 -11.24
N SER A 55 1.16 -5.95 -11.57
CA SER A 55 1.44 -7.38 -11.49
C SER A 55 2.31 -7.87 -12.64
N HIS A 56 3.46 -8.45 -12.30
CA HIS A 56 4.41 -9.09 -13.21
C HIS A 56 4.33 -10.63 -13.15
N SER A 57 3.35 -11.16 -12.43
CA SER A 57 3.11 -12.60 -12.37
C SER A 57 1.62 -12.91 -12.21
N LEU A 58 1.26 -14.16 -12.49
CA LEU A 58 -0.10 -14.65 -12.34
C LEU A 58 -0.39 -15.12 -10.90
N TYR A 59 0.47 -14.80 -9.94
CA TYR A 59 0.26 -15.22 -8.55
C TYR A 59 -0.86 -14.38 -7.91
N PHE A 60 -1.78 -15.05 -7.22
CA PHE A 60 -2.97 -14.42 -6.65
C PHE A 60 -2.66 -13.27 -5.68
N HIS A 61 -1.61 -13.39 -4.86
CA HIS A 61 -1.18 -12.32 -3.96
C HIS A 61 -0.58 -11.08 -4.67
N ARG A 62 -0.33 -11.15 -5.99
CA ARG A 62 0.20 -10.03 -6.79
C ARG A 62 -0.87 -9.43 -7.67
N LEU A 63 -1.64 -10.26 -8.36
CA LEU A 63 -2.73 -9.79 -9.20
C LEU A 63 -3.85 -9.21 -8.32
N GLY A 64 -4.22 -7.96 -8.55
CA GLY A 64 -5.30 -7.33 -7.79
C GLY A 64 -4.97 -7.00 -6.33
N ARG A 65 -3.70 -7.02 -5.92
CA ARG A 65 -3.29 -6.50 -4.59
C ARG A 65 -3.61 -5.00 -4.40
N GLU A 66 -3.81 -4.32 -5.52
CA GLU A 66 -4.34 -2.97 -5.65
C GLU A 66 -5.31 -2.97 -6.83
N ALA A 67 -6.43 -2.26 -6.69
CA ALA A 67 -7.48 -2.23 -7.70
C ALA A 67 -8.34 -0.97 -7.61
N THR A 68 -8.97 -0.62 -8.73
CA THR A 68 -9.88 0.54 -8.83
C THR A 68 -11.29 0.08 -9.17
N VAL A 69 -12.27 0.51 -8.38
CA VAL A 69 -13.70 0.30 -8.65
C VAL A 69 -14.23 1.51 -9.42
N LEU A 70 -14.61 1.30 -10.68
CA LEU A 70 -15.10 2.35 -11.58
C LEU A 70 -16.63 2.38 -11.60
N GLY A 71 -17.20 3.59 -11.51
CA GLY A 71 -18.63 3.82 -11.77
C GLY A 71 -18.90 3.87 -13.26
N MET A 72 -19.41 2.77 -13.84
CA MET A 72 -19.71 2.66 -15.27
C MET A 72 -20.93 1.78 -15.55
N ASN A 73 -21.62 2.07 -16.66
CA ASN A 73 -22.83 1.34 -17.06
C ASN A 73 -22.53 0.07 -17.86
N ARG A 74 -21.41 0.04 -18.61
CA ARG A 74 -21.01 -1.09 -19.45
C ARG A 74 -19.50 -1.29 -19.34
N VAL A 75 -19.07 -2.54 -19.43
CA VAL A 75 -17.65 -2.90 -19.44
C VAL A 75 -17.11 -2.76 -20.87
N THR A 76 -16.82 -1.52 -21.27
CA THR A 76 -16.18 -1.21 -22.56
C THR A 76 -14.97 -0.33 -22.34
N TYR A 77 -13.97 -0.41 -23.23
CA TYR A 77 -12.78 0.46 -23.16
C TYR A 77 -13.16 1.94 -23.09
N ARG A 78 -14.13 2.37 -23.90
CA ARG A 78 -14.61 3.76 -23.92
C ARG A 78 -15.19 4.17 -22.56
N ASP A 79 -15.99 3.32 -21.93
CA ASP A 79 -16.60 3.63 -20.63
C ASP A 79 -15.57 3.62 -19.51
N ILE A 80 -14.60 2.69 -19.53
CA ILE A 80 -13.46 2.66 -18.59
C ILE A 80 -12.69 3.99 -18.63
N ILE A 81 -12.25 4.40 -19.83
CA ILE A 81 -11.50 5.65 -20.00
C ILE A 81 -12.34 6.86 -19.63
N ASN A 82 -13.63 6.88 -19.98
CA ASN A 82 -14.53 7.97 -19.60
C ASN A 82 -14.70 8.07 -18.09
N SER A 83 -14.82 6.95 -17.38
CA SER A 83 -14.94 6.95 -15.93
C SER A 83 -13.67 7.47 -15.26
N ILE A 84 -12.50 7.08 -15.73
CA ILE A 84 -11.22 7.61 -15.25
C ILE A 84 -11.12 9.12 -15.54
N ARG A 85 -11.40 9.55 -16.78
CA ARG A 85 -11.26 10.98 -17.16
C ARG A 85 -12.25 11.92 -16.49
N LYS A 86 -13.43 11.42 -16.12
CA LYS A 86 -14.50 12.19 -15.47
C LYS A 86 -14.55 11.98 -13.96
N ASN A 87 -13.51 11.41 -13.36
CA ASN A 87 -13.42 11.12 -11.92
C ASN A 87 -14.63 10.36 -11.37
N LYS A 88 -15.11 9.35 -12.11
CA LYS A 88 -16.14 8.40 -11.66
C LYS A 88 -15.52 7.20 -10.97
N ILE A 89 -14.67 7.47 -9.98
CA ILE A 89 -14.03 6.46 -9.14
C ILE A 89 -14.92 6.24 -7.91
N ILE A 90 -15.38 5.00 -7.71
CA ILE A 90 -16.19 4.66 -6.53
C ILE A 90 -15.27 4.53 -5.33
N LYS A 91 -14.22 3.71 -5.46
CA LYS A 91 -13.15 3.55 -4.47
C LYS A 91 -11.93 2.86 -5.07
N THR A 92 -10.82 2.92 -4.35
CA THR A 92 -9.65 2.06 -4.59
C THR A 92 -9.46 1.06 -3.46
N TYR A 93 -8.95 -0.12 -3.80
CA TYR A 93 -8.36 -1.03 -2.84
C TYR A 93 -6.86 -0.81 -2.85
N GLU A 94 -6.29 -0.55 -1.69
CA GLU A 94 -4.91 -0.12 -1.54
C GLU A 94 -4.13 -1.15 -0.71
N PHE A 95 -2.87 -1.31 -1.07
CA PHE A 95 -1.90 -1.91 -0.16
C PHE A 95 -1.55 -0.88 0.94
N ASN A 96 -1.32 -1.31 2.17
CA ASN A 96 -0.92 -0.36 3.21
C ASN A 96 0.53 0.08 2.97
N PRO A 97 0.81 1.36 2.69
CA PRO A 97 2.16 1.80 2.31
C PRO A 97 3.17 1.58 3.44
N SER A 98 2.72 1.43 4.69
CA SER A 98 3.59 1.11 5.84
C SER A 98 4.30 -0.23 5.73
N GLU A 99 3.74 -1.17 4.97
CA GLU A 99 4.41 -2.44 4.69
C GLU A 99 5.56 -2.28 3.67
N GLY A 100 5.57 -1.18 2.92
CA GLY A 100 6.58 -0.88 1.92
C GLY A 100 8.01 -0.77 2.48
N LYS A 101 8.98 -1.33 1.75
CA LYS A 101 10.42 -1.38 2.11
C LYS A 101 11.08 -0.05 2.46
N TYR A 102 10.52 1.05 1.96
CA TYR A 102 11.10 2.39 2.07
C TYR A 102 10.05 3.38 2.57
N TYR A 103 9.13 2.96 3.43
CA TYR A 103 8.07 3.85 3.91
C TYR A 103 8.62 4.94 4.84
N TYR A 104 9.28 4.54 5.93
CA TYR A 104 9.93 5.45 6.87
C TYR A 104 11.39 5.72 6.52
N ASP A 105 11.91 6.82 7.06
CA ASP A 105 13.34 7.06 7.08
C ASP A 105 14.01 5.99 7.93
N GLY A 106 15.12 5.44 7.46
CA GLY A 106 15.78 4.42 8.26
C GLY A 106 17.15 3.98 7.80
N HIS A 107 17.65 3.03 8.56
CA HIS A 107 18.98 2.45 8.45
C HIS A 107 18.87 0.98 8.83
N ARG A 108 19.15 0.09 7.87
CA ARG A 108 19.27 -1.33 8.16
C ARG A 108 20.69 -1.68 8.57
N SER A 109 20.81 -2.49 9.61
CA SER A 109 22.10 -2.96 10.14
C SER A 109 23.03 -3.52 9.07
N SER A 110 22.48 -4.35 8.16
CA SER A 110 23.26 -5.08 7.14
C SER A 110 23.85 -4.23 6.01
N ARG A 111 23.45 -2.97 5.82
CA ARG A 111 23.90 -2.14 4.68
C ARG A 111 25.04 -1.20 5.03
N HIS A 112 25.25 -0.94 6.31
CA HIS A 112 26.03 0.21 6.76
C HIS A 112 26.92 -0.11 7.97
N SER A 113 27.28 -1.39 8.14
CA SER A 113 28.24 -1.86 9.15
C SER A 113 27.85 -1.53 10.59
N SER A 114 26.55 -1.53 10.91
CA SER A 114 26.05 -1.36 12.27
C SER A 114 25.35 -2.65 12.74
N ASN A 115 25.35 -2.91 14.05
CA ASN A 115 24.71 -4.11 14.60
C ASN A 115 23.19 -3.93 14.80
N ASN A 116 22.71 -2.69 14.81
CA ASN A 116 21.33 -2.35 15.14
C ASN A 116 20.69 -1.51 14.03
N SER A 117 19.39 -1.76 13.78
CA SER A 117 18.62 -0.98 12.83
C SER A 117 17.93 0.20 13.51
N TYR A 118 17.69 1.28 12.76
CA TYR A 118 16.97 2.46 13.24
C TYR A 118 15.99 2.95 12.19
N PHE A 119 14.82 3.41 12.62
CA PHE A 119 13.86 4.06 11.74
C PHE A 119 13.08 5.14 12.48
N CYS A 120 12.59 6.14 11.74
CA CYS A 120 11.76 7.20 12.30
C CYS A 120 10.74 7.73 11.29
N SER A 121 9.62 8.22 11.82
CA SER A 121 8.68 9.03 11.04
C SER A 121 9.32 10.39 10.69
N PRO A 122 8.98 10.97 9.52
CA PRO A 122 9.43 12.32 9.13
C PRO A 122 9.19 13.38 10.19
N LYS A 123 8.15 13.24 11.02
CA LYS A 123 7.82 14.21 12.09
C LYS A 123 8.95 14.44 13.10
N ARG A 124 9.92 13.52 13.19
CA ARG A 124 11.06 13.66 14.11
C ARG A 124 12.18 14.55 13.54
N ASN A 125 12.17 14.84 12.24
CA ASN A 125 13.22 15.63 11.56
C ASN A 125 14.65 15.13 11.84
N ILE A 126 14.83 13.80 11.94
CA ILE A 126 16.14 13.18 12.18
C ILE A 126 16.76 12.84 10.82
N ILE A 127 17.93 13.41 10.54
CA ILE A 127 18.65 13.19 9.26
C ILE A 127 19.77 12.16 9.43
N TYR A 128 20.40 12.11 10.61
CA TYR A 128 21.51 11.23 10.90
C TYR A 128 21.08 10.11 11.86
N CYS A 129 21.53 8.90 11.56
CA CYS A 129 21.26 7.72 12.38
C CYS A 129 21.92 7.88 13.76
N PRO A 130 21.15 7.80 14.87
CA PRO A 130 21.71 7.95 16.21
C PRO A 130 22.63 6.79 16.63
N ILE A 131 22.63 5.69 15.87
CA ILE A 131 23.43 4.49 16.16
C ILE A 131 24.83 4.58 15.57
N CYS A 132 24.98 5.15 14.37
CA CYS A 132 26.24 5.12 13.62
C CYS A 132 26.67 6.48 13.02
N GLY A 133 25.84 7.52 13.12
CA GLY A 133 26.13 8.85 12.57
C GLY A 133 25.93 9.02 11.06
N ASN A 134 25.74 7.93 10.30
CA ASN A 134 25.48 8.01 8.86
C ASN A 134 24.09 8.61 8.55
N THR A 135 23.95 9.23 7.38
CA THR A 135 22.66 9.75 6.90
C THR A 135 21.63 8.61 6.76
N LEU A 136 20.40 8.86 7.21
CA LEU A 136 19.29 7.92 7.03
C LEU A 136 18.88 7.82 5.56
N THR A 137 18.54 6.62 5.12
CA THR A 137 17.87 6.43 3.83
C THR A 137 16.49 7.07 3.93
N LYS A 138 16.24 8.07 3.07
CA LYS A 138 14.98 8.80 3.06
C LYS A 138 13.82 7.91 2.58
N GLY A 139 12.74 7.87 3.34
CA GLY A 139 11.52 7.13 3.05
C GLY A 139 10.53 7.91 2.18
N VAL A 140 9.55 7.19 1.63
CA VAL A 140 8.48 7.72 0.79
C VAL A 140 7.60 8.66 1.58
N LEU A 141 7.28 8.33 2.84
CA LEU A 141 6.49 9.24 3.67
C LEU A 141 7.20 10.58 3.87
N SER A 142 8.52 10.58 4.07
CA SER A 142 9.31 11.80 4.19
C SER A 142 9.35 12.59 2.88
N LYS A 143 9.38 11.93 1.73
CA LYS A 143 9.26 12.60 0.43
C LYS A 143 7.89 13.26 0.24
N VAL A 144 6.81 12.62 0.69
CA VAL A 144 5.48 13.24 0.70
C VAL A 144 5.43 14.42 1.65
N TYR A 145 6.04 14.32 2.84
CA TYR A 145 6.14 15.44 3.77
C TYR A 145 6.91 16.65 3.21
N ASP A 146 7.90 16.44 2.34
CA ASP A 146 8.58 17.57 1.66
C ASP A 146 7.68 18.28 0.64
N LEU A 147 6.75 17.54 0.02
CA LEU A 147 5.93 18.01 -1.10
C LEU A 147 4.54 18.48 -0.67
N LYS A 148 4.04 18.02 0.48
CA LYS A 148 2.70 18.35 0.94
C LYS A 148 2.57 19.85 1.18
N ASP A 149 1.42 20.38 0.81
CA ASP A 149 1.02 21.78 0.97
C ASP A 149 -0.34 21.89 1.70
N SER A 150 -0.90 20.74 2.10
CA SER A 150 -2.12 20.64 2.90
C SER A 150 -1.97 19.59 4.00
N GLU A 151 -2.53 19.88 5.17
CA GLU A 151 -2.57 18.90 6.25
C GLU A 151 -3.71 17.89 6.02
N LYS A 152 -3.29 16.66 5.64
CA LYS A 152 -4.06 15.41 5.68
C LYS A 152 -5.56 15.57 5.35
N PRO A 153 -5.90 15.87 4.09
CA PRO A 153 -7.30 15.94 3.69
C PRO A 153 -8.00 14.60 3.95
N ILE A 154 -9.23 14.68 4.44
CA ILE A 154 -10.09 13.51 4.61
C ILE A 154 -10.45 13.02 3.21
N TYR A 155 -9.96 11.83 2.85
CA TYR A 155 -10.32 11.12 1.63
C TYR A 155 -10.74 9.71 2.03
N GLU A 156 -12.01 9.38 1.86
CA GLU A 156 -12.61 8.14 2.38
C GLU A 156 -12.89 7.11 1.30
N ASN A 157 -12.69 7.46 0.02
CA ASN A 157 -12.99 6.60 -1.12
C ASN A 157 -11.87 5.59 -1.38
N PHE A 158 -11.38 4.93 -0.34
CA PHE A 158 -10.43 3.84 -0.45
C PHE A 158 -10.48 2.90 0.75
N GLN A 159 -9.95 1.70 0.57
CA GLN A 159 -9.89 0.67 1.61
C GLN A 159 -8.55 -0.06 1.55
N TYR A 160 -7.88 -0.20 2.69
CA TYR A 160 -6.73 -1.09 2.78
C TYR A 160 -7.17 -2.54 2.77
N ILE A 161 -6.50 -3.35 1.94
CA ILE A 161 -6.67 -4.80 1.90
C ILE A 161 -5.34 -5.48 2.20
N VAL A 162 -5.42 -6.69 2.75
CA VAL A 162 -4.26 -7.56 2.96
C VAL A 162 -4.53 -8.84 2.17
N PRO A 163 -3.62 -9.30 1.29
CA PRO A 163 -3.86 -10.53 0.54
C PRO A 163 -4.24 -11.70 1.45
N LEU A 164 -5.27 -12.46 1.11
CA LEU A 164 -5.79 -13.55 1.95
C LEU A 164 -4.71 -14.59 2.27
N LEU A 165 -3.83 -14.89 1.30
CA LEU A 165 -2.69 -15.79 1.52
C LEU A 165 -1.74 -15.30 2.62
N HIS A 166 -1.55 -13.98 2.73
CA HIS A 166 -0.74 -13.38 3.79
C HIS A 166 -1.41 -13.61 5.15
N LEU A 167 -2.74 -13.45 5.23
CA LEU A 167 -3.51 -13.71 6.45
C LEU A 167 -3.49 -15.18 6.86
N ILE A 168 -3.68 -16.09 5.89
CA ILE A 168 -3.59 -17.54 6.11
C ILE A 168 -2.22 -17.91 6.68
N SER A 169 -1.13 -17.40 6.08
CA SER A 169 0.23 -17.63 6.56
C SER A 169 0.47 -17.03 7.94
N ALA A 170 -0.06 -15.83 8.21
CA ALA A 170 0.06 -15.18 9.51
C ALA A 170 -0.67 -15.95 10.63
N VAL A 171 -1.84 -16.53 10.34
CA VAL A 171 -2.65 -17.28 11.31
C VAL A 171 -2.14 -18.70 11.51
N TYR A 172 -1.88 -19.43 10.43
CA TYR A 172 -1.58 -20.87 10.48
C TYR A 172 -0.10 -21.21 10.30
N GLY A 173 0.74 -20.20 10.08
CA GLY A 173 2.17 -20.35 9.87
C GLY A 173 2.55 -20.93 8.49
N GLY A 174 3.83 -21.20 8.34
CA GLY A 174 4.41 -21.69 7.08
C GLY A 174 4.47 -20.61 5.99
N SER A 175 5.06 -20.95 4.84
CA SER A 175 5.09 -20.03 3.71
C SER A 175 3.70 -19.81 3.12
N GLU A 176 3.43 -18.60 2.61
CA GLU A 176 2.16 -18.28 1.93
C GLU A 176 1.82 -19.29 0.82
N TYR A 177 2.82 -19.85 0.15
CA TYR A 177 2.64 -20.70 -1.05
C TYR A 177 2.83 -22.19 -0.79
N ASN A 178 2.83 -22.64 0.47
CA ASN A 178 2.81 -24.07 0.72
C ASN A 178 1.46 -24.69 0.32
N ASN A 179 1.44 -25.99 0.03
CA ASN A 179 0.25 -26.68 -0.45
C ASN A 179 -0.96 -26.55 0.49
N LYS A 180 -0.74 -26.55 1.81
CA LYS A 180 -1.80 -26.41 2.82
C LYS A 180 -2.47 -25.04 2.73
N ASN A 181 -1.67 -23.97 2.71
CA ASN A 181 -2.16 -22.60 2.67
C ASN A 181 -2.83 -22.28 1.33
N LEU A 182 -2.28 -22.78 0.22
CA LEU A 182 -2.92 -22.65 -1.10
C LEU A 182 -4.24 -23.40 -1.20
N SER A 183 -4.38 -24.57 -0.57
CA SER A 183 -5.63 -25.32 -0.55
C SER A 183 -6.71 -24.55 0.21
N LEU A 184 -6.39 -24.06 1.42
CA LEU A 184 -7.31 -23.27 2.23
C LEU A 184 -7.72 -21.96 1.55
N TYR A 185 -6.77 -21.30 0.89
CA TYR A 185 -7.07 -20.09 0.10
C TYR A 185 -8.13 -20.36 -0.97
N ARG A 186 -7.99 -21.45 -1.73
CA ARG A 186 -8.95 -21.78 -2.80
C ARG A 186 -10.34 -22.05 -2.24
N GLU A 187 -10.42 -22.82 -1.16
CA GLU A 187 -11.67 -23.14 -0.47
C GLU A 187 -12.40 -21.86 0.00
N ILE A 188 -11.66 -20.94 0.63
CA ILE A 188 -12.22 -19.66 1.09
C ILE A 188 -12.67 -18.78 -0.09
N VAL A 189 -11.85 -18.66 -1.12
CA VAL A 189 -12.18 -17.82 -2.30
C VAL A 189 -13.38 -18.35 -3.05
N GLU A 190 -13.52 -19.68 -3.15
CA GLU A 190 -14.70 -20.32 -3.74
C GLU A 190 -15.96 -20.04 -2.92
N ALA A 191 -15.88 -20.22 -1.58
CA ALA A 191 -16.99 -19.91 -0.68
C ALA A 191 -17.38 -18.42 -0.70
N ALA A 192 -16.40 -17.51 -0.84
CA ALA A 192 -16.62 -16.07 -0.91
C ALA A 192 -17.04 -15.57 -2.31
N ASN A 193 -16.97 -16.42 -3.34
CA ASN A 193 -17.10 -16.04 -4.75
C ASN A 193 -16.12 -14.92 -5.18
N GLY A 194 -14.87 -15.02 -4.72
CA GLY A 194 -13.80 -14.06 -5.02
C GLY A 194 -13.23 -13.37 -3.79
N GLU A 195 -11.91 -13.11 -3.81
CA GLU A 195 -11.20 -12.54 -2.66
C GLU A 195 -11.69 -11.13 -2.29
N PHE A 196 -12.02 -10.27 -3.27
CA PHE A 196 -12.54 -8.93 -2.97
C PHE A 196 -13.85 -8.95 -2.16
N ASN A 197 -14.69 -9.97 -2.31
CA ASN A 197 -15.95 -10.07 -1.55
C ASN A 197 -15.71 -10.28 -0.06
N ILE A 198 -14.55 -10.84 0.31
CA ILE A 198 -14.10 -10.95 1.69
C ILE A 198 -13.97 -9.55 2.31
N TRP A 199 -13.60 -8.55 1.52
CA TRP A 199 -13.40 -7.17 1.95
C TRP A 199 -14.68 -6.32 1.91
N GLU A 200 -15.60 -6.63 0.98
CA GLU A 200 -16.87 -5.93 0.82
C GLU A 200 -17.94 -6.33 1.84
N ASN A 201 -18.13 -7.63 2.02
CA ASN A 201 -19.29 -8.16 2.73
C ASN A 201 -18.89 -8.69 4.11
N SER A 202 -19.82 -8.73 5.06
CA SER A 202 -19.65 -9.59 6.23
C SER A 202 -19.49 -11.02 5.73
N ILE A 203 -18.37 -11.66 6.04
CA ILE A 203 -18.12 -13.03 5.64
C ILE A 203 -18.16 -13.93 6.87
N ASP A 204 -18.89 -15.01 6.76
CA ASP A 204 -18.84 -16.12 7.69
C ASP A 204 -18.14 -17.28 6.98
N LEU A 205 -16.90 -17.54 7.41
CA LEU A 205 -16.11 -18.67 6.91
C LEU A 205 -16.34 -19.92 7.75
N TYR A 206 -17.35 -19.99 8.63
CA TYR A 206 -17.68 -21.23 9.31
C TYR A 206 -18.30 -22.25 8.32
N PRO A 207 -17.88 -23.53 8.31
CA PRO A 207 -16.93 -24.19 9.23
C PRO A 207 -15.45 -24.19 8.77
N ILE A 208 -15.10 -23.51 7.67
CA ILE A 208 -13.75 -23.47 7.09
C ILE A 208 -12.72 -22.90 8.06
N SER A 209 -12.96 -21.72 8.65
CA SER A 209 -12.03 -21.06 9.57
C SER A 209 -12.68 -19.97 10.41
N TYR A 210 -12.77 -20.18 11.72
CA TYR A 210 -13.20 -19.14 12.67
C TYR A 210 -12.09 -18.10 12.91
N GLU A 211 -10.83 -18.53 13.01
CA GLU A 211 -9.70 -17.64 13.31
C GLU A 211 -9.47 -16.59 12.20
N LEU A 212 -9.63 -16.97 10.93
CA LEU A 212 -9.53 -16.02 9.83
C LEU A 212 -10.68 -15.01 9.84
N CYS A 213 -11.90 -15.42 10.22
CA CYS A 213 -13.01 -14.47 10.38
C CYS A 213 -12.66 -13.39 11.40
N GLU A 214 -12.12 -13.78 12.56
CA GLU A 214 -11.70 -12.83 13.59
C GLU A 214 -10.61 -11.87 13.08
N VAL A 215 -9.61 -12.39 12.38
CA VAL A 215 -8.52 -11.57 11.82
C VAL A 215 -9.02 -10.60 10.74
N ILE A 216 -9.85 -11.06 9.81
CA ILE A 216 -10.44 -10.22 8.76
C ILE A 216 -11.29 -9.12 9.40
N ASN A 217 -12.11 -9.44 10.40
CA ASN A 217 -12.93 -8.47 11.11
C ASN A 217 -12.09 -7.44 11.89
N LYS A 218 -10.97 -7.86 12.51
CA LYS A 218 -10.00 -6.93 13.12
C LYS A 218 -9.41 -5.98 12.08
N ILE A 219 -9.05 -6.46 10.90
CA ILE A 219 -8.53 -5.59 9.83
C ILE A 219 -9.60 -4.60 9.35
N LYS A 220 -10.82 -5.08 9.08
CA LYS A 220 -11.94 -4.23 8.65
C LYS A 220 -12.32 -3.14 9.66
N SER A 221 -12.22 -3.45 10.95
CA SER A 221 -12.47 -2.49 12.02
C SER A 221 -11.29 -1.55 12.30
N GLY A 222 -10.17 -1.68 11.58
CA GLY A 222 -8.97 -0.88 11.80
C GLY A 222 -8.15 -1.28 13.04
N ASN A 223 -8.46 -2.41 13.67
CA ASN A 223 -7.74 -2.92 14.84
C ASN A 223 -6.51 -3.74 14.44
N TYR A 224 -5.59 -3.09 13.73
CA TYR A 224 -4.30 -3.62 13.32
C TYR A 224 -3.31 -2.47 13.16
N TRP A 225 -2.02 -2.78 13.14
CA TRP A 225 -0.99 -1.82 12.77
C TRP A 225 0.15 -2.52 12.05
N PHE A 226 1.04 -1.73 11.46
CA PHE A 226 2.27 -2.23 10.89
C PHE A 226 3.45 -1.74 11.70
N ILE A 227 4.44 -2.62 11.94
CA ILE A 227 5.81 -2.16 12.12
C ILE A 227 6.23 -1.64 10.73
N PRO A 228 6.57 -0.36 10.58
CA PRO A 228 6.81 0.24 9.27
C PRO A 228 8.06 -0.35 8.63
N GLY A 229 8.05 -0.48 7.30
CA GLY A 229 9.23 -0.80 6.53
C GLY A 229 10.16 0.41 6.35
N TYR A 230 11.45 0.14 6.17
CA TYR A 230 12.51 1.13 6.02
C TYR A 230 13.79 0.51 5.46
N ASP A 231 14.57 1.31 4.73
CA ASP A 231 15.88 0.94 4.16
C ASP A 231 15.99 -0.46 3.51
N GLY A 232 14.92 -0.91 2.85
CA GLY A 232 14.85 -2.19 2.15
C GLY A 232 14.25 -3.35 2.96
N ILE A 233 13.92 -3.12 4.23
CA ILE A 233 13.20 -4.06 5.09
C ILE A 233 11.70 -3.80 4.92
N TYR A 234 10.93 -4.82 4.55
CA TYR A 234 9.47 -4.74 4.52
C TYR A 234 8.91 -4.51 5.93
N GLY A 235 7.82 -3.75 6.00
CA GLY A 235 7.03 -3.66 7.21
C GLY A 235 6.37 -5.00 7.54
N LYS A 236 5.83 -5.10 8.75
CA LYS A 236 5.22 -6.32 9.25
C LYS A 236 3.86 -6.01 9.83
N LEU A 237 2.84 -6.71 9.35
CA LEU A 237 1.51 -6.68 9.92
C LEU A 237 1.57 -7.14 11.38
N GLN A 238 0.86 -6.43 12.25
CA GLN A 238 0.63 -6.80 13.64
C GLN A 238 -0.87 -6.86 13.85
N LEU A 239 -1.34 -8.06 14.15
CA LEU A 239 -2.72 -8.35 14.50
C LEU A 239 -2.79 -8.29 16.03
N GLY A 240 -3.63 -7.41 16.57
CA GLY A 240 -3.48 -6.94 17.94
C GLY A 240 -3.20 -7.99 19.03
N GLN A 241 -2.19 -7.69 19.85
CA GLN A 241 -2.24 -7.77 21.31
C GLN A 241 -1.54 -6.54 21.90
N ILE A 242 -2.12 -6.00 22.97
CA ILE A 242 -1.52 -4.99 23.85
C ILE A 242 -0.11 -5.43 24.21
N PHE A 243 0.81 -4.46 24.23
CA PHE A 243 2.11 -4.52 24.90
C PHE A 243 2.18 -5.59 26.00
N ASN A 244 2.81 -6.73 25.71
CA ASN A 244 3.69 -7.32 26.71
C ASN A 244 5.04 -6.67 26.51
N GLN A 245 5.28 -5.65 27.32
CA GLN A 245 6.61 -5.11 27.57
C GLN A 245 7.56 -6.27 27.87
N ILE A 246 8.65 -6.32 27.13
CA ILE A 246 9.96 -6.71 27.67
C ILE A 246 10.82 -5.46 27.55
#